data_AF-A0A955NRX6-F1
#
_entry.id   AF-A0A955NRX6-F1
#
_cell.length_a   1.000
_cell.length_b   1.000
_cell.length_c   1.000
_cell.angle_alpha   90.00
_cell.angle_beta   90.00
_cell.angle_gamma   90.00
#
_symmetry.space_group_name_H-M   'P 1'
#
loop_
_entity.id
_entity.type
_entity.pdbx_description
1 polymer ?
#
loop_
_entity_poly.entity_id
_entity_poly.type
_entity_poly.pdbx_seq_one_letter_code
_entity_poly.pdbx_strand_id
1 'polypeptide(L)'
;QAGEPVLVAWTGESLSGLNPDNGEVHWSHPFKPSRMVLNVATPVFDANRVFVSAFYDGSLLLKLSPDTLTAEKVWRRKGINERNTDSLHCIISTPILEGDYIYGVDSYGELRCLEAATGDRIWEDLTAVSNVRWGNIHFVRNGDRWFMFNEHGELIIGKLSPDGFTEIDRTSVLNATSDPRYREGKVAWSHPAYAYKHIFARNDDRIVCGSLAKE
;
A
#
# COMPACT_ATOMS: atom_id res chain seq x y z
N GLN A 1 -5.04 -0.80 -21.83
CA GLN A 1 -5.97 0.31 -22.15
C GLN A 1 -6.18 0.33 -23.65
N ALA A 2 -7.37 0.63 -24.16
CA ALA A 2 -7.63 0.68 -25.61
C ALA A 2 -7.21 -0.60 -26.36
N GLY A 3 -7.32 -1.77 -25.71
CA GLY A 3 -6.83 -3.05 -26.28
C GLY A 3 -5.30 -3.27 -26.24
N GLU A 4 -4.53 -2.29 -25.78
CA GLU A 4 -3.07 -2.30 -25.75
C GLU A 4 -2.52 -2.58 -24.33
N PRO A 5 -1.39 -3.29 -24.20
CA PRO A 5 -0.67 -3.41 -22.93
C PRO A 5 -0.02 -2.06 -22.58
N VAL A 6 -0.18 -1.61 -21.33
CA VAL A 6 0.40 -0.36 -20.84
C VAL A 6 1.17 -0.64 -19.56
N LEU A 7 2.46 -0.30 -19.54
CA LEU A 7 3.28 -0.29 -18.33
C LEU A 7 2.98 0.97 -17.53
N VAL A 8 2.49 0.81 -16.30
CA VAL A 8 2.36 1.92 -15.35
C VAL A 8 3.69 2.09 -14.61
N ALA A 9 4.34 3.23 -14.82
CA ALA A 9 5.57 3.58 -14.10
C ALA A 9 5.31 4.74 -13.15
N TRP A 10 5.61 4.51 -11.87
CA TRP A 10 5.61 5.56 -10.87
C TRP A 10 7.03 6.08 -10.68
N THR A 11 7.28 7.29 -11.16
CA THR A 11 8.57 7.97 -11.10
C THR A 11 8.62 8.92 -9.90
N GLY A 12 9.75 9.60 -9.71
CA GLY A 12 9.83 10.64 -8.68
C GLY A 12 8.95 11.86 -8.94
N GLU A 13 8.53 12.10 -10.18
CA GLU A 13 7.82 13.34 -10.57
C GLU A 13 6.46 13.10 -11.22
N SER A 14 6.13 11.85 -11.58
CA SER A 14 4.89 11.53 -12.30
C SER A 14 4.45 10.08 -12.12
N LEU A 15 3.16 9.86 -12.35
CA LEU A 15 2.61 8.55 -12.66
C LEU A 15 2.35 8.51 -14.17
N SER A 16 2.98 7.57 -14.88
CA SER A 16 2.96 7.52 -16.35
C SER A 16 2.54 6.16 -16.86
N GLY A 17 1.89 6.16 -18.02
CA GLY A 17 1.60 4.96 -18.80
C GLY A 17 2.49 4.93 -20.03
N LEU A 18 3.21 3.84 -20.21
CA LEU A 18 4.19 3.66 -21.27
C LEU A 18 3.87 2.43 -22.10
N ASN A 19 4.29 2.46 -23.36
CA ASN A 19 4.39 1.25 -24.17
C ASN A 19 5.49 0.36 -23.55
N PRO A 20 5.19 -0.90 -23.20
CA PRO A 20 6.14 -1.79 -22.53
C PRO A 20 7.32 -2.24 -23.42
N ASP A 21 7.17 -2.20 -24.75
CA ASP A 21 8.17 -2.71 -25.69
C ASP A 21 9.23 -1.67 -26.04
N ASN A 22 8.84 -0.40 -26.13
CA ASN A 22 9.73 0.68 -26.61
C ASN A 22 9.87 1.88 -25.65
N GLY A 23 9.08 1.93 -24.57
CA GLY A 23 9.13 3.00 -23.57
C GLY A 23 8.48 4.32 -24.01
N GLU A 24 7.74 4.35 -25.12
CA GLU A 24 6.96 5.52 -25.54
C GLU A 24 5.95 5.89 -24.46
N VAL A 25 5.91 7.18 -24.09
CA VAL A 25 4.98 7.69 -23.07
C VAL A 25 3.63 7.98 -23.71
N HIS A 26 2.61 7.19 -23.36
CA HIS A 26 1.23 7.42 -23.79
C HIS A 26 0.56 8.55 -23.01
N TRP A 27 0.74 8.55 -21.69
CA TRP A 27 0.25 9.59 -20.80
C TRP A 27 1.16 9.74 -19.60
N SER A 28 1.17 10.95 -19.03
CA SER A 28 1.93 11.26 -17.82
C SER A 28 1.12 12.24 -16.99
N HIS A 29 0.82 11.85 -15.75
CA HIS A 29 0.17 12.71 -14.78
C HIS A 29 1.21 13.19 -13.75
N PRO A 30 1.47 14.50 -13.65
CA PRO A 30 2.42 15.03 -12.68
C PRO A 30 2.07 14.66 -11.23
N PHE A 31 3.09 14.29 -10.48
CA PHE A 31 3.10 14.03 -9.04
C PHE A 31 4.41 14.59 -8.50
N LYS A 32 4.50 15.92 -8.42
CA LYS A 32 5.74 16.59 -8.03
C LYS A 32 6.00 16.41 -6.54
N PRO A 33 7.22 16.03 -6.13
CA PRO A 33 7.55 15.86 -4.73
C PRO A 33 7.64 17.22 -4.04
N SER A 34 7.11 17.33 -2.82
CA SER A 34 7.31 18.53 -2.00
C SER A 34 8.57 18.48 -1.14
N ARG A 35 9.13 17.28 -0.96
CA ARG A 35 10.32 16.97 -0.15
C ARG A 35 11.12 15.85 -0.82
N MET A 36 11.69 14.94 -0.02
CA MET A 36 12.29 13.71 -0.52
C MET A 36 11.24 12.86 -1.24
N VAL A 37 11.61 12.32 -2.39
CA VAL A 37 10.78 11.38 -3.16
C VAL A 37 10.59 10.10 -2.34
N LEU A 38 9.39 9.91 -1.80
CA LEU A 38 8.99 8.71 -1.05
C LEU A 38 7.84 8.00 -1.78
N ASN A 39 8.08 7.73 -3.06
CA ASN A 39 7.17 7.02 -3.93
C ASN A 39 7.52 5.52 -3.92
N VAL A 40 7.24 4.83 -2.80
CA VAL A 40 7.69 3.44 -2.58
C VAL A 40 6.57 2.41 -2.73
N ALA A 41 5.36 2.75 -2.27
CA ALA A 41 4.18 1.88 -2.41
C ALA A 41 3.91 1.54 -3.89
N THR A 42 3.63 0.29 -4.22
CA THR A 42 3.37 -0.05 -5.63
C THR A 42 2.02 0.53 -6.07
N PRO A 43 1.90 1.10 -7.29
CA PRO A 43 0.60 1.48 -7.83
C PRO A 43 -0.36 0.30 -7.86
N VAL A 44 -1.58 0.49 -7.38
CA VAL A 44 -2.61 -0.56 -7.40
C VAL A 44 -3.73 -0.21 -8.36
N PHE A 45 -4.29 -1.24 -8.99
CA PHE A 45 -5.24 -1.12 -10.08
C PHE A 45 -6.50 -1.92 -9.83
N ASP A 46 -7.65 -1.31 -10.09
CA ASP A 46 -8.95 -1.98 -10.13
C ASP A 46 -9.97 -1.20 -10.97
N ALA A 47 -10.76 -1.92 -11.76
CA ALA A 47 -11.84 -1.37 -12.60
C ALA A 47 -11.44 -0.09 -13.37
N ASN A 48 -10.32 -0.16 -14.11
CA ASN A 48 -9.77 0.97 -14.87
C ASN A 48 -9.34 2.17 -14.00
N ARG A 49 -9.06 1.98 -12.71
CA ARG A 49 -8.50 3.04 -11.85
C ARG A 49 -7.13 2.63 -11.37
N VAL A 50 -6.21 3.59 -11.28
CA VAL A 50 -4.89 3.42 -10.67
C VAL A 50 -4.79 4.33 -9.47
N PHE A 51 -4.41 3.76 -8.33
CA PHE A 51 -4.20 4.46 -7.07
C PHE A 51 -2.72 4.42 -6.68
N VAL A 52 -2.20 5.57 -6.20
CA VAL A 52 -0.87 5.69 -5.60
C VAL A 52 -0.94 6.55 -4.34
N SER A 53 -0.04 6.29 -3.39
CA SER A 53 0.09 7.06 -2.14
C SER A 53 1.56 7.22 -1.74
N ALA A 54 1.97 8.45 -1.43
CA ALA A 54 3.32 8.80 -1.00
C ALA A 54 3.32 9.53 0.34
N PHE A 55 4.31 9.21 1.18
CA PHE A 55 4.42 9.71 2.56
C PHE A 55 4.28 11.24 2.70
N TYR A 56 5.00 12.02 1.89
CA TYR A 56 4.95 13.49 1.99
C TYR A 56 3.87 14.14 1.13
N ASP A 57 3.35 13.43 0.12
CA ASP A 57 2.63 14.06 -0.99
C ASP A 57 1.23 13.49 -1.21
N GLY A 58 0.78 12.65 -0.28
CA GLY A 58 -0.56 12.12 -0.19
C GLY A 58 -0.87 11.16 -1.32
N SER A 59 -2.12 11.14 -1.75
CA SER A 59 -2.65 10.12 -2.65
C SER A 59 -3.29 10.68 -3.91
N LEU A 60 -3.19 9.91 -4.99
CA LEU A 60 -3.75 10.23 -6.30
C LEU A 60 -4.53 9.01 -6.81
N LEU A 61 -5.75 9.26 -7.28
CA LEU A 61 -6.51 8.29 -8.05
C LEU A 61 -6.69 8.80 -9.48
N LEU A 62 -6.26 7.99 -10.45
CA LEU A 62 -6.49 8.21 -11.87
C LEU A 62 -7.52 7.20 -12.39
N LYS A 63 -8.35 7.64 -13.33
CA LYS A 63 -9.18 6.78 -14.17
C LYS A 63 -8.50 6.63 -15.52
N LEU A 64 -8.22 5.39 -15.89
CA LEU A 64 -7.71 5.00 -17.19
C LEU A 64 -8.87 4.88 -18.16
N SER A 65 -8.74 5.45 -19.36
CA SER A 65 -9.75 5.25 -20.40
C SER A 65 -9.69 3.80 -20.93
N PRO A 66 -10.84 3.12 -21.09
CA PRO A 66 -10.89 1.81 -21.74
C PRO A 66 -10.71 1.92 -23.25
N ASP A 67 -11.05 3.07 -23.85
CA ASP A 67 -11.14 3.27 -25.30
C ASP A 67 -9.94 4.05 -25.87
N THR A 68 -9.23 4.79 -25.03
CA THR A 68 -8.10 5.63 -25.43
C THR A 68 -6.89 5.43 -24.52
N LEU A 69 -5.69 5.73 -25.03
CA LEU A 69 -4.45 5.71 -24.27
C LEU A 69 -4.29 6.99 -23.43
N THR A 70 -5.27 7.26 -22.56
CA THR A 70 -5.32 8.46 -21.71
C THR A 70 -5.65 8.09 -20.26
N ALA A 71 -5.26 8.96 -19.34
CA ALA A 71 -5.59 8.86 -17.93
C ALA A 71 -6.07 10.21 -17.40
N GLU A 72 -7.17 10.19 -16.65
CA GLU A 72 -7.80 11.38 -16.08
C GLU A 72 -7.73 11.34 -14.56
N LYS A 73 -7.48 12.49 -13.94
CA LYS A 73 -7.49 12.61 -12.49
C LYS A 73 -8.91 12.53 -11.97
N VAL A 74 -9.18 11.57 -11.08
CA VAL A 74 -10.41 11.56 -10.29
C VAL A 74 -10.25 12.55 -9.14
N TRP A 75 -9.21 12.37 -8.33
CA TRP A 75 -8.89 13.27 -7.23
C TRP A 75 -7.41 13.20 -6.84
N ARG A 76 -6.95 14.23 -6.13
CA ARG A 76 -5.63 14.30 -5.50
C ARG A 76 -5.79 14.90 -4.11
N ARG A 77 -5.37 14.18 -3.08
CA ARG A 77 -5.49 14.58 -1.67
C ARG A 77 -4.16 14.47 -0.94
N LYS A 78 -3.94 15.34 0.05
CA LYS A 78 -2.70 15.43 0.83
C LYS A 78 -2.90 15.91 2.28
N GLY A 79 -3.95 16.65 2.61
CA GLY A 79 -4.03 17.28 3.92
C GLY A 79 -2.90 18.28 4.19
N ILE A 80 -2.74 18.62 5.47
CA ILE A 80 -1.82 19.66 5.93
C ILE A 80 -0.37 19.15 5.92
N ASN A 81 -0.16 17.90 6.37
CA ASN A 81 1.13 17.22 6.45
C ASN A 81 0.93 15.71 6.67
N GLU A 82 2.03 14.95 6.75
CA GLU A 82 2.01 13.49 6.97
C GLU A 82 1.33 13.04 8.28
N ARG A 83 1.03 13.95 9.20
CA ARG A 83 0.33 13.64 10.46
C ARG A 83 -1.15 14.04 10.43
N ASN A 84 -1.51 15.00 9.58
CA ASN A 84 -2.86 15.55 9.46
C ASN A 84 -3.31 15.39 8.01
N THR A 85 -3.70 14.16 7.68
CA THR A 85 -3.87 13.67 6.31
C THR A 85 -5.34 13.66 5.90
N ASP A 86 -5.63 14.11 4.68
CA ASP A 86 -6.99 14.03 4.09
C ASP A 86 -7.30 12.65 3.50
N SER A 87 -6.27 11.83 3.27
CA SER A 87 -6.34 10.51 2.65
C SER A 87 -5.22 9.61 3.21
N LEU A 88 -4.63 8.73 2.39
CA LEU A 88 -3.45 7.95 2.77
C LEU A 88 -2.14 8.67 2.44
N HIS A 89 -1.16 8.52 3.31
CA HIS A 89 0.24 8.87 3.14
C HIS A 89 1.08 7.63 3.46
N CYS A 90 0.95 6.61 2.64
CA CYS A 90 1.68 5.37 2.81
C CYS A 90 3.19 5.62 2.69
N ILE A 91 3.98 4.96 3.55
CA ILE A 91 5.44 4.98 3.42
C ILE A 91 5.92 3.91 2.44
N ILE A 92 5.93 2.64 2.86
CA ILE A 92 6.33 1.48 2.05
C ILE A 92 5.21 0.42 1.96
N SER A 93 4.08 0.64 2.64
CA SER A 93 2.93 -0.25 2.58
C SER A 93 2.21 -0.02 1.26
N THR A 94 2.09 -1.07 0.45
CA THR A 94 1.28 -1.01 -0.76
C THR A 94 -0.20 -1.07 -0.37
N PRO A 95 -1.02 -0.05 -0.69
CA PRO A 95 -2.44 -0.04 -0.36
C PRO A 95 -3.20 -1.08 -1.18
N ILE A 96 -4.45 -1.34 -0.81
CA ILE A 96 -5.40 -2.16 -1.55
C ILE A 96 -6.41 -1.22 -2.20
N LEU A 97 -6.74 -1.45 -3.45
CA LEU A 97 -7.91 -0.88 -4.11
C LEU A 97 -8.80 -2.06 -4.52
N GLU A 98 -9.99 -2.16 -3.92
CA GLU A 98 -10.94 -3.26 -4.16
C GLU A 98 -12.37 -2.68 -4.23
N GLY A 99 -12.94 -2.67 -5.43
CA GLY A 99 -14.28 -2.12 -5.67
C GLY A 99 -14.36 -0.64 -5.32
N ASP A 100 -15.28 -0.27 -4.44
CA ASP A 100 -15.51 1.12 -4.06
C ASP A 100 -14.65 1.59 -2.89
N TYR A 101 -13.68 0.78 -2.46
CA TYR A 101 -12.89 1.04 -1.26
C TYR A 101 -11.39 0.95 -1.48
N ILE A 102 -10.67 1.77 -0.73
CA ILE A 102 -9.21 1.73 -0.62
C ILE A 102 -8.88 1.39 0.83
N TYR A 103 -8.00 0.42 1.04
CA TYR A 103 -7.46 0.09 2.35
C TYR A 103 -5.96 0.32 2.40
N GLY A 104 -5.44 0.83 3.50
CA GLY A 104 -4.01 1.04 3.63
C GLY A 104 -3.61 1.57 4.99
N VAL A 105 -2.31 1.60 5.23
CA VAL A 105 -1.74 2.14 6.45
C VAL A 105 -1.21 3.54 6.17
N ASP A 106 -1.69 4.50 6.96
CA ASP A 106 -1.24 5.88 6.90
C ASP A 106 0.13 6.06 7.59
N SER A 107 0.69 7.26 7.44
CA SER A 107 2.02 7.66 7.87
C SER A 107 2.40 7.33 9.32
N TYR A 108 1.44 7.17 10.22
CA TYR A 108 1.68 6.89 11.64
C TYR A 108 1.06 5.56 12.10
N GLY A 109 0.82 4.63 11.18
CA GLY A 109 0.34 3.28 11.50
C GLY A 109 -1.18 3.13 11.51
N GLU A 110 -1.91 4.17 11.12
CA GLU A 110 -3.36 4.13 11.07
C GLU A 110 -3.83 3.26 9.91
N LEU A 111 -4.39 2.08 10.19
CA LEU A 111 -5.07 1.27 9.19
C LEU A 111 -6.40 1.96 8.87
N ARG A 112 -6.66 2.23 7.60
CA ARG A 112 -7.84 2.99 7.18
C ARG A 112 -8.57 2.33 6.02
N CYS A 113 -9.86 2.61 5.96
CA CYS A 113 -10.65 2.50 4.75
C CYS A 113 -11.03 3.88 4.24
N LEU A 114 -10.85 4.08 2.94
CA LEU A 114 -11.34 5.26 2.23
C LEU A 114 -12.40 4.85 1.20
N GLU A 115 -13.35 5.73 0.94
CA GLU A 115 -14.20 5.64 -0.23
C GLU A 115 -13.38 5.96 -1.49
N ALA A 116 -13.31 5.04 -2.45
CA ALA A 116 -12.47 5.21 -3.64
C ALA A 116 -12.91 6.38 -4.52
N ALA A 117 -14.22 6.65 -4.61
CA ALA A 117 -14.76 7.72 -5.45
C ALA A 117 -14.29 9.12 -5.02
N THR A 118 -14.16 9.35 -3.72
CA THR A 118 -13.91 10.67 -3.13
C THR A 118 -12.54 10.78 -2.46
N GLY A 119 -11.98 9.67 -1.98
CA GLY A 119 -10.82 9.61 -1.10
C GLY A 119 -11.14 9.94 0.37
N ASP A 120 -12.42 10.06 0.74
CA ASP A 120 -12.84 10.36 2.11
C ASP A 120 -12.66 9.14 3.03
N ARG A 121 -12.25 9.39 4.27
CA ARG A 121 -12.05 8.34 5.28
C ARG A 121 -13.39 7.81 5.78
N ILE A 122 -13.58 6.50 5.68
CA ILE A 122 -14.74 5.79 6.22
C ILE A 122 -14.48 5.41 7.67
N TRP A 123 -13.33 4.77 7.92
CA TRP A 123 -12.91 4.38 9.26
C TRP A 123 -11.40 4.37 9.43
N GLU A 124 -10.97 4.30 10.68
CA GLU A 124 -9.59 4.17 11.13
C GLU A 124 -9.49 3.14 12.26
N ASP A 125 -8.41 2.36 12.26
CA ASP A 125 -8.10 1.34 13.25
C ASP A 125 -6.59 1.36 13.58
N LEU A 126 -6.26 1.15 14.85
CA LEU A 126 -4.87 1.18 15.38
C LEU A 126 -4.43 -0.17 15.97
N THR A 127 -5.14 -1.25 15.69
CA THR A 127 -4.92 -2.57 16.28
C THR A 127 -3.92 -3.41 15.48
N ALA A 128 -3.90 -3.26 14.15
CA ALA A 128 -3.02 -4.04 13.27
C ALA A 128 -1.56 -3.55 13.27
N VAL A 129 -1.37 -2.25 13.46
CA VAL A 129 -0.06 -1.56 13.41
C VAL A 129 0.02 -0.56 14.56
N SER A 130 1.21 -0.39 15.13
CA SER A 130 1.40 0.58 16.21
C SER A 130 1.21 2.01 15.71
N ASN A 131 0.66 2.87 16.58
CA ASN A 131 0.56 4.31 16.33
C ASN A 131 1.95 4.97 16.48
N VAL A 132 2.78 4.81 15.46
CA VAL A 132 4.17 5.29 15.41
C VAL A 132 4.48 5.76 13.99
N ARG A 133 5.33 6.78 13.89
CA ARG A 133 5.82 7.28 12.60
C ARG A 133 6.32 6.12 11.74
N TRP A 134 5.94 6.08 10.47
CA TRP A 134 6.33 5.03 9.52
C TRP A 134 5.83 3.64 9.88
N GLY A 135 4.71 3.58 10.60
CA GLY A 135 3.94 2.36 10.82
C GLY A 135 3.72 1.61 9.50
N ASN A 136 3.92 0.29 9.52
CA ASN A 136 3.90 -0.50 8.30
C ASN A 136 3.24 -1.87 8.44
N ILE A 137 2.57 -2.26 7.35
CA ILE A 137 2.06 -3.60 7.12
C ILE A 137 2.14 -3.95 5.63
N HIS A 138 2.33 -5.23 5.35
CA HIS A 138 2.34 -5.79 4.01
C HIS A 138 1.09 -6.66 3.82
N PHE A 139 0.22 -6.28 2.89
CA PHE A 139 -1.02 -6.99 2.59
C PHE A 139 -0.82 -8.00 1.46
N VAL A 140 -1.29 -9.23 1.67
CA VAL A 140 -1.38 -10.27 0.62
C VAL A 140 -2.75 -10.93 0.71
N ARG A 141 -3.50 -10.95 -0.40
CA ARG A 141 -4.81 -11.60 -0.45
C ARG A 141 -4.64 -13.13 -0.40
N ASN A 142 -5.42 -13.80 0.44
CA ASN A 142 -5.53 -15.25 0.48
C ASN A 142 -7.02 -15.66 0.57
N GLY A 143 -7.66 -15.92 -0.58
CA GLY A 143 -9.08 -16.24 -0.63
C GLY A 143 -9.96 -15.05 -0.23
N ASP A 144 -10.80 -15.24 0.79
CA ASP A 144 -11.72 -14.23 1.34
C ASP A 144 -11.12 -13.43 2.51
N ARG A 145 -9.82 -13.61 2.78
CA ARG A 145 -9.08 -13.03 3.89
C ARG A 145 -7.75 -12.42 3.42
N TRP A 146 -7.16 -11.61 4.29
CA TRP A 146 -5.90 -10.94 4.08
C TRP A 146 -4.85 -11.47 5.05
N PHE A 147 -3.66 -11.75 4.53
CA PHE A 147 -2.45 -11.92 5.31
C PHE A 147 -1.77 -10.56 5.41
N MET A 148 -1.57 -10.10 6.63
CA MET A 148 -1.15 -8.75 6.97
C MET A 148 0.09 -8.85 7.85
N PHE A 149 1.28 -8.76 7.25
CA PHE A 149 2.55 -8.88 7.97
C PHE A 149 3.03 -7.51 8.42
N ASN A 150 3.04 -7.25 9.73
CA ASN A 150 3.37 -5.94 10.27
C ASN A 150 4.86 -5.77 10.56
N GLU A 151 5.24 -4.54 10.85
CA GLU A 151 6.61 -4.15 11.15
C GLU A 151 7.22 -4.75 12.43
N HIS A 152 6.42 -5.40 13.28
CA HIS A 152 6.92 -6.11 14.45
C HIS A 152 7.35 -7.55 14.14
N GLY A 153 7.08 -8.01 12.92
CA GLY A 153 7.33 -9.38 12.50
C GLY A 153 6.16 -10.32 12.82
N GLU A 154 4.96 -9.78 13.02
CA GLU A 154 3.74 -10.54 13.23
C GLU A 154 3.02 -10.78 11.90
N LEU A 155 2.49 -11.99 11.72
CA LEU A 155 1.50 -12.27 10.70
C LEU A 155 0.10 -12.16 11.34
N ILE A 156 -0.69 -11.24 10.82
CA ILE A 156 -2.10 -11.06 11.19
C ILE A 156 -2.95 -11.60 10.04
N ILE A 157 -3.94 -12.42 10.35
CA ILE A 157 -4.96 -12.88 9.41
C ILE A 157 -6.23 -12.09 9.72
N GLY A 158 -6.84 -11.45 8.73
CA GLY A 158 -8.05 -10.67 8.95
C GLY A 158 -8.88 -10.40 7.72
N LYS A 159 -10.00 -9.71 7.92
CA LYS A 159 -10.92 -9.24 6.89
C LYS A 159 -10.99 -7.71 6.92
N LEU A 160 -11.06 -7.12 5.73
CA LEU A 160 -11.23 -5.69 5.53
C LEU A 160 -12.56 -5.48 4.82
N SER A 161 -13.39 -4.61 5.36
CA SER A 161 -14.68 -4.22 4.78
C SER A 161 -14.94 -2.73 5.04
N PRO A 162 -15.92 -2.10 4.38
CA PRO A 162 -16.34 -0.74 4.74
C PRO A 162 -16.90 -0.61 6.16
N ASP A 163 -17.29 -1.71 6.81
CA ASP A 163 -17.76 -1.69 8.20
C ASP A 163 -16.62 -1.72 9.22
N GLY A 164 -15.42 -2.18 8.80
CA GLY A 164 -14.24 -2.19 9.66
C GLY A 164 -13.19 -3.24 9.29
N PHE A 165 -12.16 -3.32 10.15
CA PHE A 165 -11.19 -4.40 10.18
C PHE A 165 -11.64 -5.46 11.20
N THR A 166 -11.56 -6.74 10.82
CA THR A 166 -11.79 -7.87 11.72
C THR A 166 -10.57 -8.77 11.74
N GLU A 167 -9.89 -8.82 12.88
CA GLU A 167 -8.80 -9.77 13.13
C GLU A 167 -9.37 -11.19 13.34
N ILE A 168 -8.81 -12.17 12.64
CA ILE A 168 -9.14 -13.59 12.78
C ILE A 168 -8.10 -14.28 13.66
N ASP A 169 -6.81 -14.04 13.39
CA ASP A 169 -5.71 -14.63 14.15
C ASP A 169 -4.44 -13.78 14.02
N ARG A 170 -3.50 -13.96 14.96
CA ARG A 170 -2.21 -13.27 14.99
C ARG A 170 -1.14 -14.17 15.56
N THR A 171 0.02 -14.19 14.90
CA THR A 171 1.19 -14.93 15.39
C THR A 171 2.49 -14.17 15.13
N SER A 172 3.45 -14.33 16.03
CA SER A 172 4.81 -13.81 15.82
C SER A 172 5.60 -14.77 14.92
N VAL A 173 6.05 -14.28 13.77
CA VAL A 173 6.83 -15.07 12.80
C VAL A 173 8.33 -14.88 13.04
N LEU A 174 8.73 -13.64 13.36
CA LEU A 174 10.10 -13.30 13.74
C LEU A 174 10.10 -12.01 14.59
N ASN A 175 11.24 -11.72 15.21
CA ASN A 175 11.44 -10.46 15.91
C ASN A 175 11.95 -9.38 14.96
N ALA A 176 11.45 -8.17 15.12
CA ALA A 176 12.00 -6.97 14.51
C ALA A 176 13.44 -6.66 15.03
N THR A 177 14.37 -6.35 14.12
CA THR A 177 15.79 -6.13 14.46
C THR A 177 16.35 -4.81 13.93
N SER A 178 15.80 -4.30 12.82
CA SER A 178 16.35 -3.13 12.15
C SER A 178 16.09 -1.87 12.96
N ASP A 179 17.08 -0.99 13.06
CA ASP A 179 16.98 0.28 13.76
C ASP A 179 16.63 1.43 12.80
N PRO A 180 15.40 1.96 12.82
CA PRO A 180 15.03 3.07 11.97
C PRO A 180 15.59 4.38 12.53
N ARG A 181 16.49 5.03 11.80
CA ARG A 181 17.18 6.28 12.21
C ARG A 181 16.31 7.43 12.76
N TYR A 182 15.01 7.45 12.52
CA TYR A 182 14.12 8.58 12.85
C TYR A 182 12.84 8.19 13.61
N ARG A 183 12.80 7.02 14.25
CA ARG A 183 11.75 6.64 15.20
C ARG A 183 12.28 5.65 16.23
N GLU A 184 11.57 5.51 17.34
CA GLU A 184 11.84 4.49 18.33
C GLU A 184 11.25 3.14 17.91
N GLY A 185 11.84 2.05 18.42
CA GLY A 185 11.39 0.68 18.15
C GLY A 185 12.11 0.03 16.97
N LYS A 186 12.42 -1.27 17.12
CA LYS A 186 12.99 -2.07 16.05
C LYS A 186 11.91 -2.43 15.03
N VAL A 187 12.33 -2.68 13.79
CA VAL A 187 11.40 -2.93 12.66
C VAL A 187 11.78 -4.17 11.84
N ALA A 188 10.79 -4.78 11.23
CA ALA A 188 10.88 -5.82 10.21
C ALA A 188 10.16 -5.36 8.94
N TRP A 189 10.76 -4.43 8.20
CA TRP A 189 10.14 -3.84 7.01
C TRP A 189 10.25 -4.68 5.73
N SER A 190 10.97 -5.80 5.78
CA SER A 190 11.09 -6.70 4.62
C SER A 190 9.75 -7.33 4.29
N HIS A 191 9.33 -7.23 3.02
CA HIS A 191 8.11 -7.86 2.54
C HIS A 191 8.25 -9.40 2.67
N PRO A 192 7.25 -10.10 3.24
CA PRO A 192 7.27 -11.55 3.29
C PRO A 192 6.98 -12.13 1.90
N ALA A 193 7.40 -13.38 1.65
CA ALA A 193 6.97 -14.14 0.50
C ALA A 193 6.08 -15.30 0.94
N TYR A 194 5.09 -15.65 0.12
CA TYR A 194 4.21 -16.78 0.37
C TYR A 194 4.32 -17.76 -0.78
N ALA A 195 4.71 -19.00 -0.49
CA ALA A 195 4.82 -20.05 -1.49
C ALA A 195 4.68 -21.42 -0.83
N TYR A 196 4.14 -22.40 -1.56
CA TYR A 196 4.05 -23.79 -1.09
C TYR A 196 3.39 -23.96 0.28
N LYS A 197 2.38 -23.14 0.60
CA LYS A 197 1.75 -23.09 1.94
C LYS A 197 2.72 -22.73 3.07
N HIS A 198 3.67 -21.86 2.80
CA HIS A 198 4.60 -21.33 3.79
C HIS A 198 4.71 -19.81 3.66
N ILE A 199 4.97 -19.16 4.79
CA ILE A 199 5.48 -17.79 4.83
C ILE A 199 7.01 -17.84 4.94
N PHE A 200 7.67 -17.03 4.12
CA PHE A 200 9.10 -16.74 4.20
C PHE A 200 9.25 -15.29 4.60
N ALA A 201 9.80 -15.05 5.79
CA ALA A 201 10.01 -13.71 6.32
C ALA A 201 11.47 -13.56 6.73
N ARG A 202 11.99 -12.32 6.69
CA ARG A 202 13.38 -12.05 7.08
C ARG A 202 13.52 -10.79 7.90
N ASN A 203 14.57 -10.78 8.72
CA ASN A 203 15.09 -9.61 9.39
C ASN A 203 16.59 -9.47 9.06
N ASP A 204 17.36 -8.74 9.87
CA ASP A 204 18.80 -8.54 9.62
C ASP A 204 19.65 -9.77 9.97
N ASP A 205 19.14 -10.65 10.83
CA ASP A 205 19.89 -11.78 11.38
C ASP A 205 19.58 -13.11 10.67
N ARG A 206 18.36 -13.26 10.13
CA ARG A 206 17.86 -14.54 9.62
C ARG A 206 16.72 -14.41 8.63
N ILE A 207 16.52 -15.51 7.89
CA ILE A 207 15.31 -15.81 7.13
C ILE A 207 14.62 -16.97 7.83
N VAL A 208 13.30 -16.90 8.02
CA VAL A 208 12.48 -17.96 8.60
C VAL A 208 11.49 -18.49 7.57
N CYS A 209 11.14 -19.76 7.70
CA CYS A 209 10.09 -20.43 6.94
C CYS A 209 9.07 -20.98 7.93
N GLY A 210 7.84 -20.47 7.90
CA GLY A 210 6.73 -20.91 8.75
C GLY A 210 5.68 -21.64 7.93
N SER A 211 5.18 -22.78 8.42
CA SER A 211 4.12 -23.52 7.73
C SER A 211 2.76 -22.84 7.91
N LEU A 212 2.01 -22.73 6.82
CA LEU A 212 0.63 -22.25 6.75
C LEU A 212 -0.32 -23.37 6.35
N ALA A 213 0.06 -24.64 6.49
CA ALA A 213 -0.71 -25.77 5.96
C ALA A 213 -2.10 -25.98 6.61
N LYS A 214 -2.36 -25.30 7.74
CA LYS A 214 -3.66 -25.30 8.44
C LYS A 214 -4.54 -24.09 8.06
N GLU A 215 -3.99 -23.14 7.31
CA GLU A 215 -4.64 -21.91 6.80
C GLU A 215 -4.91 -21.96 5.30
#